data_AF-A0A1I2BPI2-F1
#
_entry.id   AF-A0A1I2BPI2-F1
#
_cell.length_a   1.000
_cell.length_b   1.000
_cell.length_c   1.000
_cell.angle_alpha   90.00
_cell.angle_beta   90.00
_cell.angle_gamma   90.00
#
_symmetry.space_group_name_H-M   'P 1'
#
loop_
_entity.id
_entity.type
_entity.pdbx_description
1 polymer ?
#
loop_
_entity_poly.entity_id
_entity_poly.type
_entity_poly.pdbx_seq_one_letter_code
_entity_poly.pdbx_strand_id
1 'polypeptide(L)'
;MLDLNSFVGDFDLEKAMEEFKENMTYAGKAKFYEILTKGRYLMPSRNDDRIPLISPTKENHFLPVFTNVREMEKQGNMKKSELRIVTFKDILSIFIEHYPQITGVALNPFGRTLFLGKEQMDDIESVTEGMTLRRTDYEKPQELLPWENTSDELKSRLRSYCQKKKSITRAWIVGARSSKSEEPHIQFLMEFYGEKREKIFTQVAEIVREYMLPGQSFELMQATKESANKADLVSQVVYDVHADRL
;
A
#
# COMPACT_ATOMS: atom_id res chain seq x y z
N MET A 1 31.53 -1.18 -12.43
CA MET A 1 32.02 -1.83 -11.19
C MET A 1 31.23 -1.18 -10.06
N LEU A 2 30.35 -1.93 -9.38
CA LEU A 2 29.58 -1.41 -8.25
C LEU A 2 30.55 -1.10 -7.11
N ASP A 3 30.65 0.16 -6.71
CA ASP A 3 31.42 0.52 -5.52
C ASP A 3 30.62 0.15 -4.27
N LEU A 4 30.77 -1.10 -3.84
CA LEU A 4 30.15 -1.59 -2.60
C LEU A 4 30.68 -0.88 -1.36
N ASN A 5 31.78 -0.12 -1.46
CA ASN A 5 32.25 0.71 -0.35
C ASN A 5 31.44 2.02 -0.23
N SER A 6 30.65 2.39 -1.25
CA SER A 6 29.71 3.51 -1.19
C SER A 6 28.28 3.09 -0.85
N PHE A 7 28.01 1.78 -0.67
CA PHE A 7 26.71 1.31 -0.21
C PHE A 7 26.61 1.50 1.31
N VAL A 8 26.09 2.65 1.71
CA VAL A 8 25.54 2.86 3.05
C VAL A 8 24.13 2.30 3.01
N GLY A 9 23.85 1.27 3.80
CA GLY A 9 22.51 0.73 3.92
C GLY A 9 21.54 1.83 4.34
N ASP A 10 20.47 2.03 3.58
CA ASP A 10 19.64 3.24 3.70
C ASP A 10 18.81 3.29 5.00
N PHE A 11 18.86 2.27 5.86
CA PHE A 11 18.30 2.29 7.22
C PHE A 11 18.74 1.10 8.08
N ASP A 12 18.61 1.26 9.40
CA ASP A 12 18.74 0.19 10.38
C ASP A 12 17.38 -0.50 10.57
N LEU A 13 17.28 -1.75 10.09
CA LEU A 13 16.04 -2.53 10.16
C LEU A 13 15.64 -2.82 11.61
N GLU A 14 16.60 -3.11 12.49
CA GLU A 14 16.31 -3.48 13.87
C GLU A 14 15.70 -2.28 14.61
N LYS A 15 16.33 -1.12 14.44
CA LYS A 15 15.81 0.14 14.98
C LYS A 15 14.43 0.48 14.43
N ALA A 16 14.22 0.34 13.12
CA ALA A 16 12.92 0.60 12.51
C ALA A 16 11.81 -0.34 13.03
N MET A 17 12.15 -1.61 13.27
CA MET A 17 11.23 -2.59 13.87
C MET A 17 10.93 -2.26 15.34
N GLU A 18 11.89 -1.75 16.10
CA GLU A 18 11.69 -1.33 17.50
C GLU A 18 10.81 -0.10 17.59
N GLU A 19 11.08 0.95 16.79
CA GLU A 19 10.22 2.12 16.69
C GLU A 19 8.77 1.75 16.31
N PHE A 20 8.60 0.79 15.39
CA PHE A 20 7.27 0.30 15.02
C PHE A 20 6.57 -0.44 16.16
N LYS A 21 7.28 -1.26 16.93
CA LYS A 21 6.71 -1.97 18.09
C LYS A 21 6.27 -1.02 19.20
N GLU A 22 7.01 0.07 19.41
CA GLU A 22 6.68 1.09 20.40
C GLU A 22 5.47 1.95 19.97
N ASN A 23 5.19 2.03 18.67
CA ASN A 23 4.10 2.81 18.09
C ASN A 23 3.30 1.99 17.06
N MET A 24 2.50 1.04 17.54
CA MET A 24 1.65 0.15 16.72
C MET A 24 0.40 0.85 16.16
N THR A 25 0.47 2.15 15.88
CA THR A 25 -0.59 2.90 15.22
C THR A 25 -0.52 2.73 13.70
N TYR A 26 -1.58 3.12 13.00
CA TYR A 26 -1.58 3.18 11.54
C TYR A 26 -0.45 4.09 11.01
N ALA A 27 -0.24 5.25 11.65
CA ALA A 27 0.85 6.17 11.31
C ALA A 27 2.24 5.53 11.52
N GLY A 28 2.42 4.79 12.61
CA GLY A 28 3.65 4.02 12.85
C GLY A 28 3.90 2.95 11.78
N LYS A 29 2.84 2.24 11.37
CA LYS A 29 2.89 1.24 10.29
C LYS A 29 3.24 1.88 8.94
N ALA A 30 2.60 2.99 8.59
CA ALA A 30 2.88 3.73 7.35
C ALA A 30 4.32 4.23 7.30
N LYS A 31 4.82 4.81 8.40
CA LYS A 31 6.22 5.23 8.54
C LYS A 31 7.17 4.05 8.35
N PHE A 32 6.89 2.91 8.97
CA PHE A 32 7.71 1.71 8.82
C PHE A 32 7.75 1.21 7.37
N TYR A 33 6.60 1.16 6.69
CA TYR A 33 6.55 0.72 5.29
C TYR A 33 7.19 1.73 4.32
N GLU A 34 7.10 3.02 4.60
CA GLU A 34 7.81 4.05 3.86
C GLU A 34 9.34 3.86 3.94
N ILE A 35 9.86 3.49 5.12
CA ILE A 35 11.27 3.15 5.29
C ILE A 35 11.64 1.94 4.41
N LEU A 36 10.83 0.88 4.44
CA LEU A 36 11.09 -0.31 3.63
C LEU A 36 11.07 0.00 2.12
N THR A 37 10.10 0.77 1.65
CA THR A 37 9.92 1.02 0.21
C THR A 37 10.93 1.99 -0.38
N LYS A 38 11.40 2.97 0.41
CA LYS A 38 12.44 3.92 0.00
C LYS A 38 13.86 3.34 0.11
N GLY A 39 14.03 2.24 0.83
CA GLY A 39 15.33 1.61 1.02
C GLY A 39 15.90 0.97 -0.24
N ARG A 40 17.23 0.94 -0.31
CA ARG A 40 17.99 0.06 -1.22
C ARG A 40 18.53 -1.14 -0.46
N TYR A 41 18.61 -2.25 -1.17
CA TYR A 41 18.97 -3.55 -0.63
C TYR A 41 20.10 -4.18 -1.44
N LEU A 42 20.91 -5.00 -0.78
CA LEU A 42 21.80 -5.93 -1.45
C LEU A 42 21.06 -7.24 -1.64
N MET A 43 21.12 -7.76 -2.86
CA MET A 43 20.56 -9.07 -3.16
C MET A 43 21.59 -9.94 -3.86
N PRO A 44 21.74 -11.19 -3.44
CA PRO A 44 22.56 -12.16 -4.15
C PRO A 44 22.05 -12.38 -5.57
N SER A 45 22.94 -12.32 -6.54
CA SER A 45 22.67 -12.63 -7.94
C SER A 45 23.93 -13.25 -8.53
N ARG A 46 23.84 -14.51 -8.95
CA ARG A 46 24.96 -15.18 -9.63
C ARG A 46 25.14 -14.59 -11.02
N ASN A 47 26.33 -14.78 -11.59
CA ASN A 47 26.71 -14.26 -12.92
C ASN A 47 25.81 -14.72 -14.09
N ASP A 48 24.87 -15.64 -13.85
CA ASP A 48 23.88 -16.16 -14.78
C ASP A 48 22.44 -15.77 -14.41
N ASP A 49 22.29 -14.65 -13.68
CA ASP A 49 21.03 -14.10 -13.17
C ASP A 49 20.25 -15.02 -12.21
N ARG A 50 20.82 -16.17 -11.81
CA ARG A 50 20.17 -17.03 -10.82
C ARG A 50 20.25 -16.40 -9.43
N ILE A 51 19.08 -16.28 -8.79
CA ILE A 51 18.96 -15.77 -7.42
C ILE A 51 18.88 -16.98 -6.47
N PRO A 52 19.83 -17.13 -5.53
CA PRO A 52 19.74 -18.18 -4.52
C PRO A 52 18.58 -17.87 -3.56
N LEU A 53 17.77 -18.88 -3.26
CA LEU A 53 16.67 -18.79 -2.29
C LEU A 53 17.11 -19.34 -0.94
N ILE A 54 16.56 -18.78 0.15
CA ILE A 54 16.70 -19.33 1.49
C ILE A 54 15.44 -20.10 1.82
N SER A 55 15.61 -21.31 2.34
CA SER A 55 14.50 -22.19 2.66
C SER A 55 14.52 -22.56 4.15
N PRO A 56 13.85 -21.80 5.04
CA PRO A 56 13.76 -22.13 6.46
C PRO A 56 13.11 -23.49 6.70
N THR A 57 12.21 -23.89 5.81
CA THR A 57 11.59 -25.22 5.74
C THR A 57 11.65 -25.73 4.30
N LYS A 58 11.29 -27.01 4.07
CA LYS A 58 11.25 -27.58 2.70
C LYS A 58 10.21 -26.93 1.79
N GLU A 59 9.17 -26.32 2.37
CA GLU A 59 8.00 -25.80 1.64
C GLU A 59 8.03 -24.28 1.48
N ASN A 60 8.89 -23.59 2.24
CA ASN A 60 8.95 -22.14 2.23
C ASN A 60 10.26 -21.66 1.62
N HIS A 61 10.18 -20.97 0.49
CA HIS A 61 11.33 -20.42 -0.22
C HIS A 61 11.27 -18.89 -0.19
N PHE A 62 12.33 -18.25 0.27
CA PHE A 62 12.40 -16.80 0.41
C PHE A 62 13.53 -16.21 -0.42
N LEU A 63 13.27 -15.06 -1.02
CA LEU A 63 14.27 -14.21 -1.64
C LEU A 63 15.12 -13.55 -0.53
N PRO A 64 16.43 -13.79 -0.45
CA PRO A 64 17.28 -13.14 0.53
C PRO A 64 17.64 -11.72 0.10
N VAL A 65 17.42 -10.76 0.98
CA VAL A 65 17.85 -9.37 0.79
C VAL A 65 18.49 -8.82 2.05
N PHE A 66 19.46 -7.94 1.90
CA PHE A 66 20.22 -7.36 3.02
C PHE A 66 20.09 -5.85 3.02
N THR A 67 19.85 -5.27 4.18
CA THR A 67 19.72 -3.81 4.32
C THR A 67 21.06 -3.10 4.34
N ASN A 68 22.16 -3.80 4.68
CA ASN A 68 23.51 -3.26 4.71
C ASN A 68 24.57 -4.34 4.48
N VAL A 69 25.82 -3.91 4.24
CA VAL A 69 26.97 -4.83 4.01
C VAL A 69 27.23 -5.73 5.21
N ARG A 70 27.09 -5.24 6.45
CA ARG A 70 27.37 -6.01 7.68
C ARG A 70 26.44 -7.22 7.80
N GLU A 71 25.15 -7.05 7.48
CA GLU A 71 24.17 -8.15 7.47
C GLU A 71 24.46 -9.17 6.39
N MET A 72 24.93 -8.72 5.21
CA MET A 72 25.35 -9.61 4.13
C MET A 72 26.61 -10.42 4.52
N GLU A 73 27.58 -9.79 5.17
CA GLU A 73 28.82 -10.46 5.60
C GLU A 73 28.58 -11.61 6.59
N LYS A 74 27.48 -11.58 7.36
CA LYS A 74 27.08 -12.68 8.26
C LYS A 74 26.81 -14.00 7.53
N GLN A 75 26.46 -13.96 6.24
CA GLN A 75 26.28 -15.17 5.43
C GLN A 75 27.61 -15.95 5.28
N GLY A 76 28.74 -15.25 5.29
CA GLY A 76 30.07 -15.80 5.00
C GLY A 76 30.28 -16.10 3.52
N ASN A 77 31.54 -15.96 3.06
CA ASN A 77 32.05 -16.37 1.73
C ASN A 77 31.32 -15.84 0.48
N MET A 78 30.42 -14.87 0.59
CA MET A 78 29.78 -14.25 -0.57
C MET A 78 30.72 -13.26 -1.24
N LYS A 79 30.94 -13.42 -2.55
CA LYS A 79 31.78 -12.47 -3.29
C LYS A 79 30.97 -11.23 -3.61
N LYS A 80 31.60 -10.07 -3.45
CA LYS A 80 31.06 -8.77 -3.86
C LYS A 80 30.56 -8.73 -5.32
N SER A 81 31.16 -9.53 -6.21
CA SER A 81 30.75 -9.68 -7.61
C SER A 81 29.41 -10.40 -7.81
N GLU A 82 28.91 -11.08 -6.78
CA GLU A 82 27.67 -11.87 -6.80
C GLU A 82 26.51 -11.11 -6.13
N LEU A 83 26.63 -9.77 -6.02
CA LEU A 83 25.66 -8.89 -5.40
C LEU A 83 25.18 -7.85 -6.39
N ARG A 84 23.88 -7.55 -6.32
CA ARG A 84 23.28 -6.40 -6.98
C ARG A 84 22.55 -5.52 -5.97
N ILE A 85 22.56 -4.22 -6.21
CA ILE A 85 21.74 -3.27 -5.48
C ILE A 85 20.36 -3.25 -6.13
N VAL A 86 19.32 -3.41 -5.33
CA VAL A 86 17.91 -3.42 -5.77
C VAL A 86 17.07 -2.50 -4.90
N THR A 87 16.01 -1.95 -5.48
CA THR A 87 14.97 -1.23 -4.77
C THR A 87 13.90 -2.20 -4.27
N PHE A 88 13.01 -1.74 -3.39
CA PHE A 88 11.85 -2.53 -2.99
C PHE A 88 10.93 -2.88 -4.17
N LYS A 89 10.81 -1.99 -5.16
CA LYS A 89 10.03 -2.23 -6.39
C LYS A 89 10.62 -3.37 -7.23
N ASP A 90 11.94 -3.42 -7.34
CA ASP A 90 12.61 -4.52 -8.05
C ASP A 90 12.36 -5.85 -7.34
N ILE A 91 12.42 -5.85 -6.00
CA ILE A 91 12.13 -7.02 -5.16
C ILE A 91 10.70 -7.51 -5.39
N LEU A 92 9.71 -6.61 -5.38
CA LEU A 92 8.30 -6.93 -5.65
C LEU A 92 8.13 -7.53 -7.04
N SER A 93 8.74 -6.93 -8.06
CA SER A 93 8.67 -7.44 -9.44
C SER A 93 9.16 -8.89 -9.54
N ILE A 94 10.29 -9.20 -8.90
CA ILE A 94 10.87 -10.55 -8.89
C ILE A 94 9.98 -11.53 -8.12
N PHE A 95 9.47 -11.10 -6.96
CA PHE A 95 8.54 -11.91 -6.16
C PHE A 95 7.30 -12.28 -6.97
N ILE A 96 6.68 -11.32 -7.66
CA ILE A 96 5.49 -11.53 -8.49
C ILE A 96 5.78 -12.47 -9.66
N GLU A 97 6.91 -12.28 -10.35
CA GLU A 97 7.31 -13.11 -11.50
C GLU A 97 7.51 -14.58 -11.14
N HIS A 98 7.99 -14.86 -9.92
CA HIS A 98 8.29 -16.20 -9.42
C HIS A 98 7.31 -16.69 -8.36
N TYR A 99 6.11 -16.12 -8.27
CA TYR A 99 5.04 -16.62 -7.43
C TYR A 99 4.28 -17.74 -8.16
N PRO A 100 3.92 -18.86 -7.50
CA PRO A 100 4.02 -19.16 -6.06
C PRO A 100 5.29 -19.91 -5.64
N GLN A 101 6.31 -20.02 -6.51
CA GLN A 101 7.53 -20.76 -6.20
C GLN A 101 8.36 -20.10 -5.08
N ILE A 102 8.23 -18.78 -4.94
CA ILE A 102 8.76 -17.99 -3.82
C ILE A 102 7.61 -17.63 -2.87
N THR A 103 7.76 -18.00 -1.60
CA THR A 103 6.81 -17.73 -0.51
C THR A 103 6.85 -16.28 -0.05
N GLY A 104 8.01 -15.62 -0.18
CA GLY A 104 8.19 -14.23 0.20
C GLY A 104 9.63 -13.76 0.13
N VAL A 105 9.92 -12.70 0.89
CA VAL A 105 11.25 -12.11 0.99
C VAL A 105 11.73 -12.17 2.44
N ALA A 106 13.00 -12.52 2.64
CA ALA A 106 13.66 -12.52 3.94
C ALA A 106 14.68 -11.38 3.98
N LEU A 107 14.36 -10.32 4.74
CA LEU A 107 15.28 -9.21 5.01
C LEU A 107 16.22 -9.61 6.13
N ASN A 108 17.53 -9.45 5.92
CA ASN A 108 18.60 -9.82 6.86
C ASN A 108 18.47 -11.26 7.39
N PRO A 109 18.50 -12.26 6.50
CA PRO A 109 18.20 -13.66 6.83
C PRO A 109 19.18 -14.32 7.81
N PHE A 110 20.39 -13.78 7.98
CA PHE A 110 21.42 -14.30 8.89
C PHE A 110 21.61 -13.42 10.14
N GLY A 111 20.74 -12.44 10.34
CA GLY A 111 20.68 -11.58 11.52
C GLY A 111 19.29 -11.58 12.13
N ARG A 112 18.79 -10.41 12.53
CA ARG A 112 17.39 -10.24 12.93
C ARG A 112 16.50 -10.20 11.70
N THR A 113 15.98 -11.36 11.34
CA THR A 113 15.23 -11.55 10.09
C THR A 113 13.82 -10.98 10.16
N LEU A 114 13.42 -10.29 9.09
CA LEU A 114 12.02 -9.95 8.81
C LEU A 114 11.56 -10.73 7.58
N PHE A 115 10.55 -11.58 7.76
CA PHE A 115 9.90 -12.30 6.68
C PHE A 115 8.69 -11.51 6.17
N LEU A 116 8.67 -11.22 4.87
CA LEU A 116 7.56 -10.58 4.18
C LEU A 116 6.95 -11.59 3.20
N GLY A 117 5.82 -12.17 3.58
CA GLY A 117 5.04 -13.04 2.70
C GLY A 117 4.11 -12.21 1.80
N LYS A 118 3.33 -12.91 0.95
CA LYS A 118 2.39 -12.27 0.03
C LYS A 118 1.48 -11.23 0.72
N GLU A 119 0.89 -11.58 1.86
CA GLU A 119 -0.01 -10.66 2.58
C GLU A 119 0.72 -9.38 3.03
N GLN A 120 1.94 -9.49 3.55
CA GLN A 120 2.72 -8.33 3.95
C GLN A 120 3.16 -7.50 2.74
N MET A 121 3.48 -8.13 1.61
CA MET A 121 3.82 -7.41 0.38
C MET A 121 2.63 -6.62 -0.15
N ASP A 122 1.47 -7.26 -0.24
CA ASP A 122 0.21 -6.62 -0.68
C ASP A 122 -0.18 -5.47 0.29
N ASP A 123 0.12 -5.61 1.59
CA ASP A 123 -0.13 -4.58 2.62
C ASP A 123 0.85 -3.41 2.55
N ILE A 124 2.13 -3.66 2.25
CA ILE A 124 3.15 -2.62 2.04
C ILE A 124 2.80 -1.80 0.80
N GLU A 125 2.53 -2.43 -0.35
CA GLU A 125 2.13 -1.74 -1.58
C GLU A 125 0.88 -0.88 -1.35
N SER A 126 -0.13 -1.45 -0.70
CA SER A 126 -1.40 -0.76 -0.40
C SER A 126 -1.22 0.52 0.41
N VAL A 127 -0.35 0.51 1.42
CA VAL A 127 -0.15 1.64 2.34
C VAL A 127 0.81 2.68 1.76
N THR A 128 1.83 2.25 1.02
CA THR A 128 2.89 3.14 0.52
C THR A 128 2.59 3.76 -0.84
N GLU A 129 1.80 3.09 -1.68
CA GLU A 129 1.29 3.67 -2.93
C GLU A 129 0.01 4.49 -2.72
N GLY A 130 -0.48 4.61 -1.47
CA GLY A 130 -1.64 5.43 -1.09
C GLY A 130 -2.96 4.95 -1.71
N MET A 131 -3.00 3.72 -2.20
CA MET A 131 -4.07 3.19 -3.05
C MET A 131 -4.48 1.79 -2.61
N THR A 132 -5.31 1.72 -1.58
CA THR A 132 -5.93 0.46 -1.17
C THR A 132 -7.08 0.11 -2.11
N LEU A 133 -6.81 -0.65 -3.18
CA LEU A 133 -7.82 -1.47 -3.87
C LEU A 133 -8.01 -2.80 -3.13
N ARG A 134 -8.37 -2.75 -1.85
CA ARG A 134 -8.85 -3.96 -1.18
C ARG A 134 -10.31 -4.15 -1.55
N ARG A 135 -10.64 -5.33 -2.09
CA ARG A 135 -11.98 -5.90 -1.92
C ARG A 135 -12.15 -6.20 -0.44
N THR A 136 -12.49 -5.19 0.33
CA THR A 136 -13.07 -5.39 1.64
C THR A 136 -14.54 -5.71 1.41
N ASP A 137 -14.82 -6.99 1.16
CA ASP A 137 -16.17 -7.51 1.32
C ASP A 137 -16.45 -7.43 2.84
N TYR A 138 -16.92 -6.27 3.31
CA TYR A 138 -17.25 -6.11 4.72
C TYR A 138 -18.41 -7.04 5.06
N GLU A 139 -18.14 -8.08 5.84
CA GLU A 139 -19.16 -8.98 6.39
C GLU A 139 -20.08 -8.28 7.41
N LYS A 140 -19.74 -7.05 7.85
CA LYS A 140 -20.52 -6.28 8.83
C LYS A 140 -20.71 -4.82 8.36
N PRO A 141 -21.85 -4.18 8.69
CA PRO A 141 -22.10 -2.78 8.32
C PRO A 141 -21.03 -1.85 8.93
N GLN A 142 -20.48 -0.96 8.12
CA GLN A 142 -19.65 0.15 8.60
C GLN A 142 -20.53 1.27 9.18
N GLU A 143 -20.00 1.98 10.18
CA GLU A 143 -20.55 3.25 10.65
C GLU A 143 -20.07 4.37 9.72
N LEU A 144 -21.02 5.16 9.18
CA LEU A 144 -20.71 6.35 8.39
C LEU A 144 -20.82 7.59 9.26
N LEU A 145 -19.84 8.48 9.13
CA LEU A 145 -19.66 9.67 9.94
C LEU A 145 -19.46 10.90 9.04
N PRO A 146 -19.74 12.11 9.53
CA PRO A 146 -19.34 13.34 8.83
C PRO A 146 -17.82 13.40 8.64
N TRP A 147 -17.37 13.93 7.50
CA TRP A 147 -15.95 14.20 7.25
C TRP A 147 -15.72 15.67 6.88
N GLU A 148 -15.49 16.49 7.90
CA GLU A 148 -15.45 17.95 7.77
C GLU A 148 -14.18 18.49 7.11
N ASN A 149 -13.07 17.73 7.17
CA ASN A 149 -11.75 18.18 6.70
C ASN A 149 -11.52 17.99 5.19
N THR A 150 -12.56 18.07 4.37
CA THR A 150 -12.43 17.94 2.91
C THR A 150 -12.27 19.31 2.27
N SER A 151 -11.16 19.53 1.55
CA SER A 151 -10.95 20.78 0.80
C SER A 151 -11.99 20.97 -0.31
N ASP A 152 -12.40 22.22 -0.55
CA ASP A 152 -13.35 22.54 -1.62
C ASP A 152 -12.75 22.28 -3.02
N GLU A 153 -11.42 22.40 -3.14
CA GLU A 153 -10.67 22.02 -4.34
C GLU A 153 -10.85 20.52 -4.67
N LEU A 154 -10.73 19.64 -3.67
CA LEU A 154 -10.94 18.19 -3.85
C LEU A 154 -12.38 17.89 -4.27
N LYS A 155 -13.37 18.52 -3.61
CA LYS A 155 -14.79 18.38 -3.98
C LYS A 155 -15.02 18.83 -5.43
N SER A 156 -14.44 19.95 -5.83
CA SER A 156 -14.56 20.50 -7.19
C SER A 156 -13.93 19.59 -8.26
N ARG A 157 -12.73 19.05 -8.00
CA ARG A 157 -12.08 18.11 -8.91
C ARG A 157 -12.85 16.80 -9.03
N LEU A 158 -13.33 16.25 -7.92
CA LEU A 158 -14.16 15.05 -7.93
C LEU A 158 -15.48 15.27 -8.68
N ARG A 159 -16.16 16.40 -8.45
CA ARG A 159 -17.36 16.78 -9.20
C ARG A 159 -17.07 16.85 -10.70
N SER A 160 -16.00 17.54 -11.09
CA SER A 160 -15.59 17.66 -12.50
C SER A 160 -15.29 16.30 -13.15
N TYR A 161 -14.68 15.39 -12.40
CA TYR A 161 -14.47 14.01 -12.84
C TYR A 161 -15.80 13.28 -13.04
N CYS A 162 -16.71 13.35 -12.06
CA CYS A 162 -18.00 12.68 -12.14
C CYS A 162 -18.88 13.21 -13.27
N GLN A 163 -18.88 14.52 -13.52
CA GLN A 163 -19.60 15.14 -14.65
C GLN A 163 -19.17 14.60 -16.01
N LYS A 164 -17.88 14.28 -16.17
CA LYS A 164 -17.33 13.69 -17.42
C LYS A 164 -17.68 12.21 -17.56
N LYS A 165 -18.20 11.57 -16.51
CA LYS A 165 -18.48 10.13 -16.43
C LYS A 165 -19.98 9.86 -16.40
N LYS A 166 -20.53 9.47 -17.55
CA LYS A 166 -21.95 9.09 -17.66
C LYS A 166 -22.34 7.93 -16.74
N SER A 167 -21.38 7.08 -16.39
CA SER A 167 -21.53 5.91 -15.51
C SER A 167 -21.78 6.27 -14.05
N ILE A 168 -21.43 7.47 -13.59
CA ILE A 168 -21.56 7.90 -12.19
C ILE A 168 -22.81 8.76 -12.05
N THR A 169 -23.65 8.45 -11.05
CA THR A 169 -24.89 9.19 -10.79
C THR A 169 -24.80 10.07 -9.57
N ARG A 170 -24.22 9.58 -8.47
CA ARG A 170 -24.07 10.31 -7.21
C ARG A 170 -22.74 10.00 -6.53
N ALA A 171 -22.19 10.96 -5.80
CA ALA A 171 -20.95 10.77 -5.05
C ALA A 171 -20.96 11.54 -3.72
N TRP A 172 -20.38 10.94 -2.69
CA TRP A 172 -20.21 11.51 -1.35
C TRP A 172 -18.78 11.30 -0.84
N ILE A 173 -18.39 12.13 0.12
CA ILE A 173 -17.17 11.98 0.90
C ILE A 173 -17.58 11.89 2.36
N VAL A 174 -17.37 10.73 2.98
CA VAL A 174 -17.78 10.44 4.35
C VAL A 174 -16.60 9.91 5.15
N GLY A 175 -16.71 9.96 6.47
CA GLY A 175 -15.85 9.18 7.35
C GLY A 175 -16.45 7.77 7.47
N ALA A 176 -15.59 6.76 7.49
CA ALA A 176 -16.00 5.38 7.74
C ALA A 176 -15.24 4.83 8.94
N ARG A 177 -15.95 4.20 9.87
CA ARG A 177 -15.35 3.43 10.96
C ARG A 177 -15.75 1.98 10.81
N SER A 178 -14.74 1.09 10.75
CA SER A 178 -14.97 -0.35 10.75
C SER A 178 -14.97 -0.89 12.18
N SER A 179 -15.57 -2.05 12.41
CA SER A 179 -15.51 -2.73 13.70
C SER A 179 -14.09 -3.17 14.13
N LYS A 180 -13.11 -3.08 13.22
CA LYS A 180 -11.71 -3.47 13.45
C LYS A 180 -10.77 -2.27 13.63
N SER A 181 -11.24 -1.03 13.45
CA SER A 181 -10.45 0.20 13.58
C SER A 181 -11.19 1.21 14.45
N GLU A 182 -10.51 1.73 15.48
CA GLU A 182 -11.08 2.81 16.31
C GLU A 182 -11.09 4.16 15.58
N GLU A 183 -10.11 4.40 14.72
CA GLU A 183 -10.00 5.65 13.98
C GLU A 183 -10.81 5.59 12.67
N PRO A 184 -11.62 6.62 12.37
CA PRO A 184 -12.33 6.72 11.12
C PRO A 184 -11.40 7.13 9.98
N HIS A 185 -11.61 6.56 8.79
CA HIS A 185 -10.88 6.89 7.56
C HIS A 185 -11.78 7.54 6.52
N ILE A 186 -11.17 8.20 5.52
CA ILE A 186 -11.92 8.81 4.42
C ILE A 186 -12.50 7.71 3.53
N GLN A 187 -13.79 7.83 3.22
CA GLN A 187 -14.47 6.94 2.28
C GLN A 187 -15.19 7.75 1.19
N PHE A 188 -14.87 7.43 -0.06
CA PHE A 188 -15.56 7.89 -1.25
C PHE A 188 -16.65 6.90 -1.58
N LEU A 189 -17.90 7.29 -1.35
CA LEU A 189 -19.06 6.48 -1.72
C LEU A 189 -19.58 6.97 -3.06
N MET A 190 -19.75 6.06 -4.03
CA MET A 190 -20.19 6.43 -5.38
C MET A 190 -21.26 5.49 -5.91
N GLU A 191 -22.36 6.05 -6.42
CA GLU A 191 -23.30 5.33 -7.25
C GLU A 191 -22.80 5.33 -8.69
N PHE A 192 -22.59 4.13 -9.25
CA PHE A 192 -22.19 3.98 -10.65
C PHE A 192 -22.67 2.66 -11.25
N TYR A 193 -22.71 2.61 -12.58
CA TYR A 193 -23.11 1.44 -13.37
C TYR A 193 -22.20 1.24 -14.58
N GLY A 194 -22.09 -0.01 -15.04
CA GLY A 194 -21.43 -0.38 -16.29
C GLY A 194 -19.89 -0.25 -16.33
N GLU A 195 -19.27 0.53 -15.43
CA GLU A 195 -17.81 0.59 -15.27
C GLU A 195 -17.35 -0.29 -14.10
N LYS A 196 -16.20 -0.94 -14.28
CA LYS A 196 -15.54 -1.71 -13.22
C LYS A 196 -15.05 -0.75 -12.12
N ARG A 197 -15.31 -1.09 -10.86
CA ARG A 197 -14.89 -0.29 -9.69
C ARG A 197 -13.39 0.00 -9.69
N GLU A 198 -12.57 -0.97 -10.10
CA GLU A 198 -11.10 -0.85 -10.14
C GLU A 198 -10.64 0.32 -11.04
N LYS A 199 -11.34 0.51 -12.17
CA LYS A 199 -11.07 1.62 -13.10
C LYS A 199 -11.45 2.96 -12.47
N ILE A 200 -12.61 3.03 -11.81
CA ILE A 200 -13.06 4.25 -11.12
C ILE A 200 -12.11 4.58 -9.97
N PHE A 201 -11.73 3.58 -9.18
CA PHE A 201 -10.77 3.75 -8.09
C PHE A 201 -9.47 4.37 -8.57
N THR A 202 -8.86 3.81 -9.62
CA THR A 202 -7.57 4.31 -10.14
C THR A 202 -7.64 5.79 -10.48
N GLN A 203 -8.73 6.22 -11.12
CA GLN A 203 -8.93 7.61 -11.53
C GLN A 203 -9.27 8.53 -10.35
N VAL A 204 -10.03 8.04 -9.38
CA VAL A 204 -10.30 8.78 -8.13
C VAL A 204 -9.02 8.93 -7.32
N ALA A 205 -8.19 7.91 -7.24
CA ALA A 205 -6.93 7.95 -6.53
C ALA A 205 -5.96 8.98 -7.11
N GLU A 206 -5.88 9.09 -8.44
CA GLU A 206 -5.10 10.13 -9.13
C GLU A 206 -5.52 11.55 -8.72
N ILE A 207 -6.81 11.76 -8.46
CA ILE A 207 -7.35 13.04 -8.00
C ILE A 207 -7.03 13.25 -6.51
N VAL A 208 -7.30 12.23 -5.70
CA VAL A 208 -7.29 12.32 -4.24
C VAL A 208 -5.87 12.41 -3.69
N ARG A 209 -4.89 11.75 -4.31
CA ARG A 209 -3.49 11.69 -3.81
C ARG A 209 -2.86 13.04 -3.52
N GLU A 210 -3.23 14.09 -4.26
CA GLU A 210 -2.69 15.45 -4.08
C GLU A 210 -3.20 16.14 -2.81
N TYR A 211 -4.24 15.58 -2.19
CA TYR A 211 -4.94 16.13 -1.03
C TYR A 211 -4.81 15.26 0.22
N MET A 212 -4.13 14.10 0.12
CA MET A 212 -3.93 13.20 1.24
C MET A 212 -2.70 13.63 2.04
N LEU A 213 -2.82 13.64 3.36
CA LEU A 213 -1.65 13.78 4.23
C LEU A 213 -0.82 12.49 4.19
N PRO A 214 0.51 12.56 4.41
CA PRO A 214 1.34 11.38 4.56
C PRO A 214 0.74 10.41 5.58
N GLY A 215 0.53 9.16 5.18
CA GLY A 215 -0.06 8.14 6.03
C GLY A 215 -1.58 8.24 6.23
N GLN A 216 -2.30 9.05 5.45
CA GLN A 216 -3.75 8.89 5.31
C GLN A 216 -4.08 7.91 4.19
N SER A 217 -5.03 7.01 4.44
CA SER A 217 -5.65 6.18 3.41
C SER A 217 -7.07 6.59 3.15
N PHE A 218 -7.56 6.28 1.96
CA PHE A 218 -8.98 6.35 1.66
C PHE A 218 -9.50 5.01 1.14
N GLU A 219 -10.82 4.87 1.18
CA GLU A 219 -11.54 3.76 0.59
C GLU A 219 -12.51 4.27 -0.48
N LEU A 220 -12.72 3.49 -1.55
CA LEU A 220 -13.82 3.73 -2.49
C LEU A 220 -14.79 2.56 -2.45
N MET A 221 -16.07 2.86 -2.22
CA MET A 221 -17.14 1.88 -2.25
C MET A 221 -18.20 2.24 -3.28
N GLN A 222 -18.74 1.20 -3.92
CA GLN A 222 -19.96 1.36 -4.69
C GLN A 222 -21.13 1.47 -3.72
N ALA A 223 -21.94 2.51 -3.87
CA ALA A 223 -23.08 2.76 -3.00
C ALA A 223 -24.17 1.70 -3.23
N THR A 224 -24.61 1.09 -2.14
CA THR A 224 -25.94 0.48 -2.07
C THR A 224 -26.97 1.55 -1.68
N LYS A 225 -28.25 1.26 -1.92
CA LYS A 225 -29.35 2.14 -1.50
C LYS A 225 -29.29 2.48 0.00
N GLU A 226 -28.92 1.51 0.84
CA GLU A 226 -28.79 1.73 2.28
C GLU A 226 -27.63 2.69 2.60
N SER A 227 -26.46 2.46 2.01
CA SER A 227 -25.29 3.33 2.24
C SER A 227 -25.48 4.74 1.70
N ALA A 228 -26.17 4.91 0.56
CA ALA A 228 -26.50 6.21 0.00
C ALA A 228 -27.42 7.02 0.94
N ASN A 229 -28.48 6.38 1.46
CA ASN A 229 -29.36 7.01 2.44
C ASN A 229 -28.61 7.42 3.71
N LYS A 230 -27.68 6.59 4.20
CA LYS A 230 -26.84 6.93 5.35
C LYS A 230 -25.90 8.10 5.04
N ALA A 231 -25.29 8.11 3.86
CA ALA A 231 -24.41 9.18 3.43
C ALA A 231 -25.14 10.53 3.31
N ASP A 232 -26.37 10.53 2.79
CA ASP A 232 -27.23 11.73 2.71
C ASP A 232 -27.56 12.34 4.08
N LEU A 233 -27.48 11.55 5.17
CA LEU A 233 -27.71 12.05 6.54
C LEU A 233 -26.47 12.68 7.17
N VAL A 234 -25.27 12.31 6.72
CA VAL A 234 -24.00 12.69 7.39
C VAL A 234 -23.07 13.54 6.53
N SER A 235 -23.34 13.65 5.23
CA SER A 235 -22.55 14.44 4.29
C SER A 235 -23.41 15.11 3.23
N GLN A 236 -22.95 16.26 2.76
CA GLN A 236 -23.46 16.83 1.51
C GLN A 236 -23.03 15.96 0.32
N VAL A 237 -23.89 15.90 -0.68
CA VAL A 237 -23.56 15.24 -1.95
C VAL A 237 -22.54 16.08 -2.72
N VAL A 238 -21.46 15.44 -3.17
CA VAL A 238 -20.40 16.11 -3.94
C VAL A 238 -20.82 16.27 -5.40
N TYR A 239 -21.52 15.28 -5.94
CA TYR A 239 -22.03 15.28 -7.31
C TYR A 239 -23.37 14.54 -7.35
N ASP A 240 -24.34 15.11 -8.06
CA ASP A 240 -25.63 14.47 -8.33
C ASP A 240 -26.05 14.79 -9.76
N VAL A 241 -26.10 13.76 -10.61
CA VAL A 241 -26.43 13.89 -12.04
C VAL A 241 -27.81 14.51 -12.28
N HIS A 242 -28.73 14.43 -11.32
CA HIS A 242 -30.06 15.03 -11.43
C HIS A 242 -30.08 16.51 -11.02
N ALA A 243 -29.24 16.90 -10.06
CA ALA A 243 -29.09 18.30 -9.65
C ALA A 243 -28.19 19.10 -10.61
N ASP A 244 -27.16 18.47 -11.17
CA ASP A 244 -26.12 19.10 -12.00
C ASP A 244 -26.47 19.16 -13.51
N ARG A 245 -27.69 18.78 -13.90
CA ARG A 245 -28.21 18.88 -15.29
C ARG A 245 -29.16 20.07 -15.52
N LEU A 246 -29.39 20.89 -14.50
CA LEU A 246 -30.12 22.16 -14.55
C LEU A 246 -29.14 23.31 -14.78
#